data_AF-A0A820RNC9-F1
#
_entry.id   AF-A0A820RNC9-F1
#
_cell.length_a   1.000
_cell.length_b   1.000
_cell.length_c   1.000
_cell.angle_alpha   90.00
_cell.angle_beta   90.00
_cell.angle_gamma   90.00
#
_symmetry.space_group_name_H-M   'P 1'
#
loop_
_entity.id
_entity.type
_entity.pdbx_description
1 polymer ?
#
loop_
_entity_poly.entity_id
_entity_poly.type
_entity_poly.pdbx_seq_one_letter_code
_entity_poly.pdbx_strand_id
1 'polypeptide(L)'
;EFRRSQDFCISSIIQFNCNISFSTTTQWEIKNCSLNCSHKITLDQQIITTLSELYIPARTLAYGLYQLQLTVTMINSPSITTISSSVYVRITPSGITANLVQLGTSMITRGDQQDLKLDPGTFSVNPDDDSFDATVNTSFLNISKTFLNFLEMEI
;
A
#
# COMPACT_ATOMS: atom_id res chain seq x y z
N GLU A 1 3.72 -1.12 -9.70
CA GLU A 1 4.02 -1.46 -8.30
C GLU A 1 3.60 -0.28 -7.45
N PHE A 2 2.98 -0.52 -6.30
CA PHE A 2 2.47 0.54 -5.42
C PHE A 2 2.86 0.25 -3.98
N ARG A 3 3.21 1.31 -3.25
CA ARG A 3 3.47 1.23 -1.81
C ARG A 3 2.15 1.09 -1.06
N ARG A 4 2.11 0.31 0.02
CA ARG A 4 0.88 0.12 0.79
C ARG A 4 0.37 1.42 1.41
N SER A 5 1.23 2.36 1.76
CA SER A 5 0.84 3.68 2.25
C SER A 5 0.29 4.62 1.18
N GLN A 6 0.31 4.21 -0.09
CA GLN A 6 -0.08 5.04 -1.23
C GLN A 6 -1.42 4.59 -1.80
N ASP A 7 -2.28 5.53 -2.10
CA ASP A 7 -3.48 5.33 -2.91
C ASP A 7 -3.13 5.23 -4.39
N PHE A 8 -3.98 4.57 -5.16
CA PHE A 8 -3.82 4.50 -6.61
C PHE A 8 -5.15 4.39 -7.33
N CYS A 9 -5.16 4.87 -8.57
CA CYS A 9 -6.31 4.77 -9.46
C CYS A 9 -5.89 4.03 -10.75
N ILE A 10 -6.76 3.15 -11.23
CA ILE A 10 -6.62 2.49 -12.52
C ILE A 10 -7.76 2.96 -13.41
N SER A 11 -7.43 3.69 -14.46
CA SER A 11 -8.40 4.10 -15.49
C SER A 11 -8.34 3.13 -16.67
N SER A 12 -9.50 2.75 -17.18
CA SER A 12 -9.62 1.92 -18.38
C SER A 12 -10.15 2.73 -19.56
N ILE A 13 -9.56 2.52 -20.73
CA ILE A 13 -10.09 3.01 -22.00
C ILE A 13 -10.79 1.83 -22.67
N ILE A 14 -12.10 1.93 -22.82
CA ILE A 14 -12.93 0.86 -23.38
C ILE A 14 -13.37 1.29 -24.77
N GLN A 15 -12.94 0.54 -25.79
CA GLN A 15 -13.31 0.79 -27.18
C GLN A 15 -14.21 -0.33 -27.69
N PHE A 16 -15.45 0.03 -28.04
CA PHE A 16 -16.38 -0.86 -28.73
C PHE A 16 -16.58 -0.38 -30.16
N ASN A 17 -16.44 -1.30 -31.11
CA ASN A 17 -16.90 -1.08 -32.48
C ASN A 17 -18.29 -1.72 -32.62
N CYS A 18 -19.34 -0.96 -32.28
CA CYS A 18 -20.71 -1.43 -32.38
C CYS A 18 -21.60 -0.39 -33.08
N ASN A 19 -22.49 -0.88 -33.94
CA ASN A 19 -23.40 -0.03 -34.72
C ASN A 19 -24.81 0.08 -34.10
N ILE A 20 -25.05 -0.52 -32.93
CA ILE A 20 -26.40 -0.72 -32.39
C ILE A 20 -26.63 0.09 -31.10
N SER A 21 -25.77 -0.07 -30.10
CA SER A 21 -25.92 0.57 -28.77
C SER A 21 -24.54 0.83 -28.18
N PHE A 22 -24.42 1.81 -27.29
CA PHE A 22 -23.23 2.05 -26.46
C PHE A 22 -23.49 1.79 -24.98
N SER A 23 -24.64 1.19 -24.66
CA SER A 23 -25.02 0.94 -23.27
C SER A 23 -24.24 -0.25 -22.72
N THR A 24 -23.47 -0.01 -21.66
CA THR A 24 -22.57 -1.01 -21.07
C THR A 24 -22.62 -0.94 -19.54
N THR A 25 -22.41 -2.08 -18.90
CA THR A 25 -22.15 -2.17 -17.47
C THR A 25 -20.72 -2.62 -17.25
N THR A 26 -20.06 -2.02 -16.27
CA THR A 26 -18.67 -2.29 -15.90
C THR A 26 -18.63 -2.87 -14.50
N GLN A 27 -17.73 -3.83 -14.28
CA GLN A 27 -17.52 -4.46 -12.98
C GLN A 27 -16.06 -4.83 -12.80
N TRP A 28 -15.44 -4.29 -11.76
CA TRP A 28 -14.11 -4.66 -11.31
C TRP A 28 -14.15 -5.82 -10.32
N GLU A 29 -13.12 -6.66 -10.39
CA GLU A 29 -12.86 -7.74 -9.46
C GLU A 29 -11.36 -7.79 -9.13
N ILE A 30 -11.02 -7.93 -7.84
CA ILE A 30 -9.64 -8.03 -7.38
C ILE A 30 -9.41 -9.43 -6.81
N LYS A 31 -8.36 -10.10 -7.30
CA LYS A 31 -7.97 -11.44 -6.88
C LYS A 31 -6.55 -11.43 -6.32
N ASN A 32 -6.35 -12.12 -5.20
CA ASN A 32 -5.03 -12.31 -4.63
C ASN A 32 -4.27 -13.40 -5.40
N CYS A 33 -3.07 -13.05 -5.87
CA CYS A 33 -2.18 -13.87 -6.68
C CYS A 33 -0.99 -14.45 -5.91
N SER A 34 -1.12 -14.76 -4.61
CA SER A 34 -0.05 -15.46 -3.87
C SER A 34 0.38 -16.79 -4.52
N LEU A 35 -0.55 -17.52 -5.15
CA LEU A 35 -0.26 -18.78 -5.85
C LEU A 35 -0.93 -18.85 -7.24
N ASN A 36 -2.27 -18.77 -7.33
CA ASN A 36 -3.02 -19.05 -8.57
C ASN A 36 -4.07 -17.98 -8.96
N CYS A 37 -4.04 -16.78 -8.35
CA CYS A 37 -5.02 -15.70 -8.61
C CYS A 37 -6.51 -16.13 -8.48
N SER A 38 -6.81 -17.18 -7.72
CA SER A 38 -8.16 -17.76 -7.64
C SER A 38 -9.05 -17.14 -6.57
N HIS A 39 -8.46 -16.50 -5.57
CA HIS A 39 -9.19 -15.98 -4.41
C HIS A 39 -9.59 -14.53 -4.63
N LYS A 40 -10.89 -14.30 -4.86
CA LYS A 40 -11.48 -12.97 -4.86
C LYS A 40 -11.37 -12.37 -3.46
N ILE A 41 -11.00 -11.10 -3.41
CA ILE A 41 -10.93 -10.33 -2.17
C ILE A 41 -12.27 -9.65 -1.95
N THR A 42 -12.76 -9.72 -0.72
CA THR A 42 -13.89 -8.91 -0.28
C THR A 42 -13.38 -7.50 0.01
N LEU A 43 -13.78 -6.55 -0.83
CA LEU A 43 -13.51 -5.13 -0.62
C LEU A 43 -14.57 -4.53 0.31
N ASP A 44 -14.20 -3.44 0.98
CA ASP A 44 -15.16 -2.60 1.69
C ASP A 44 -16.26 -2.13 0.72
N GLN A 45 -17.51 -2.07 1.21
CA GLN A 45 -18.66 -1.59 0.46
C GLN A 45 -18.50 -0.14 -0.03
N GLN A 46 -17.61 0.63 0.60
CA GLN A 46 -17.30 2.00 0.18
C GLN A 46 -16.49 2.07 -1.13
N ILE A 47 -15.85 0.97 -1.55
CA ILE A 47 -15.05 0.93 -2.78
C ILE A 47 -15.96 0.67 -3.99
N ILE A 48 -16.07 1.69 -4.84
CA ILE A 48 -16.89 1.61 -6.05
C ILE A 48 -16.16 0.76 -7.10
N THR A 49 -16.81 -0.31 -7.55
CA THR A 49 -16.27 -1.26 -8.53
C THR A 49 -17.01 -1.24 -9.86
N THR A 50 -18.00 -0.36 -10.03
CA THR A 50 -18.88 -0.35 -11.20
C THR A 50 -18.52 0.71 -12.24
N LEU A 51 -17.44 1.47 -12.03
CA LEU A 51 -16.99 2.53 -12.94
C LEU A 51 -15.86 2.05 -13.86
N SER A 52 -15.54 2.82 -14.90
CA SER A 52 -14.36 2.59 -15.75
C SER A 52 -13.05 2.82 -15.00
N GLU A 53 -13.11 3.53 -13.89
CA GLU A 53 -11.99 3.82 -13.00
C GLU A 53 -12.15 3.04 -11.70
N LEU A 54 -11.06 2.47 -11.22
CA LEU A 54 -10.99 1.79 -9.94
C LEU A 54 -10.01 2.53 -9.05
N TYR A 55 -10.54 3.17 -8.01
CA TYR A 55 -9.75 3.83 -6.99
C TYR A 55 -9.57 2.91 -5.77
N ILE A 56 -8.32 2.71 -5.36
CA ILE A 56 -7.94 1.90 -4.20
C ILE A 56 -7.27 2.83 -3.18
N PRO A 57 -7.92 3.08 -2.02
CA PRO A 57 -7.31 3.86 -0.95
C PRO A 57 -6.05 3.20 -0.40
N ALA A 58 -5.16 4.02 0.17
CA ALA A 58 -4.00 3.53 0.92
C ALA A 58 -4.40 2.50 1.99
N ARG A 59 -3.50 1.57 2.29
CA ARG A 59 -3.62 0.51 3.32
C ARG A 59 -4.75 -0.51 3.13
N THR A 60 -5.58 -0.36 2.10
CA THR A 60 -6.69 -1.28 1.77
C THR A 60 -6.23 -2.70 1.48
N LEU A 61 -5.15 -2.85 0.69
CA LEU A 61 -4.62 -4.14 0.28
C LEU A 61 -3.40 -4.50 1.13
N ALA A 62 -3.29 -5.79 1.48
CA ALA A 62 -2.11 -6.33 2.15
C ALA A 62 -0.92 -6.45 1.17
N TYR A 63 0.26 -6.77 1.68
CA TYR A 63 1.41 -7.03 0.81
C TYR A 63 1.17 -8.25 -0.06
N GLY A 64 1.49 -8.15 -1.34
CA GLY A 64 1.28 -9.24 -2.27
C GLY A 64 1.13 -8.82 -3.71
N LEU A 65 0.87 -9.82 -4.56
CA LEU A 65 0.53 -9.64 -5.97
C LEU A 65 -0.97 -9.77 -6.13
N TYR A 66 -1.58 -8.88 -6.92
CA TYR A 66 -3.00 -8.87 -7.17
C TYR A 66 -3.30 -8.79 -8.67
N GLN A 67 -4.34 -9.50 -9.10
CA GLN A 67 -4.93 -9.37 -10.41
C GLN A 67 -6.19 -8.53 -10.30
N LEU A 68 -6.25 -7.43 -11.04
CA LEU A 68 -7.39 -6.55 -11.14
C LEU A 68 -8.02 -6.79 -12.49
N GLN A 69 -9.20 -7.39 -12.49
CA GLN A 69 -9.93 -7.77 -13.69
C GLN A 69 -11.12 -6.82 -13.86
N LEU A 70 -11.16 -6.12 -15.00
CA LEU A 70 -12.33 -5.39 -15.44
C LEU A 70 -13.15 -6.29 -16.36
N THR A 71 -14.44 -6.42 -16.06
CA THR A 71 -15.42 -7.08 -16.92
C THR A 71 -16.41 -6.03 -17.41
N VAL A 72 -16.56 -5.92 -18.73
CA VAL A 72 -17.50 -5.00 -19.37
C VAL A 72 -18.54 -5.83 -20.11
N THR A 73 -19.81 -5.58 -19.81
CA THR A 73 -20.93 -6.28 -20.43
C THR A 73 -21.78 -5.28 -21.19
N MET A 74 -22.02 -5.57 -22.46
CA MET A 74 -22.88 -4.74 -23.29
C MET A 74 -24.35 -5.06 -23.02
N ILE A 75 -25.12 -4.05 -22.62
CA ILE A 75 -26.56 -4.16 -22.40
C ILE A 75 -27.30 -3.60 -23.63
N ASN A 76 -28.34 -4.29 -24.09
CA ASN A 76 -29.12 -3.95 -25.30
C ASN A 76 -28.43 -4.23 -26.66
N SER A 77 -27.64 -5.30 -26.74
CA SER A 77 -27.19 -5.91 -27.99
C SER A 77 -27.99 -7.19 -28.26
N PRO A 78 -28.24 -7.59 -29.53
CA PRO A 78 -28.89 -8.87 -29.85
C PRO A 78 -28.17 -10.10 -29.28
N SER A 79 -26.89 -9.96 -28.92
CA SER A 79 -26.14 -10.93 -28.11
C SER A 79 -25.41 -10.23 -26.98
N ILE A 80 -25.50 -10.78 -25.76
CA ILE A 80 -24.74 -10.29 -24.61
C ILE A 80 -23.27 -10.55 -24.92
N THR A 81 -22.52 -9.47 -25.15
CA THR A 81 -21.08 -9.53 -25.34
C THR A 81 -20.43 -9.08 -24.05
N THR A 82 -19.63 -9.96 -23.46
CA THR A 82 -18.83 -9.68 -22.27
C THR A 82 -17.36 -9.77 -22.64
N ILE A 83 -16.63 -8.68 -22.40
CA ILE A 83 -15.18 -8.64 -22.53
C ILE A 83 -14.58 -8.50 -21.14
N SER A 84 -13.41 -9.12 -20.94
CA SER A 84 -12.65 -8.94 -19.71
C SER A 84 -11.19 -8.67 -20.03
N SER A 85 -10.59 -7.82 -19.21
CA SER A 85 -9.16 -7.52 -19.26
C SER A 85 -8.60 -7.51 -17.84
N SER A 86 -7.32 -7.84 -17.70
CA SER A 86 -6.67 -7.94 -16.40
C SER A 86 -5.35 -7.18 -16.38
N VAL A 87 -5.07 -6.54 -15.25
CA VAL A 87 -3.79 -5.93 -14.94
C VAL A 87 -3.28 -6.49 -13.61
N TYR A 88 -1.96 -6.57 -13.47
CA TYR A 88 -1.32 -7.07 -12.26
C TYR A 88 -0.65 -5.93 -11.51
N VAL A 89 -0.94 -5.84 -10.21
CA VAL A 89 -0.33 -4.85 -9.32
C VAL A 89 0.32 -5.56 -8.14
N ARG A 90 1.51 -5.10 -7.78
CA ARG A 90 2.22 -5.56 -6.59
C ARG A 90 2.13 -4.46 -5.53
N ILE A 91 1.70 -4.84 -4.34
CA ILE A 91 1.69 -4.00 -3.15
C ILE A 91 2.94 -4.32 -2.34
N THR A 92 3.78 -3.30 -2.13
CA THR A 92 5.05 -3.43 -1.43
C THR A 92 5.05 -2.64 -0.13
N PRO A 93 5.94 -2.98 0.81
CA PRO A 93 6.21 -2.17 1.98
C PRO A 93 6.63 -0.75 1.57
N SER A 94 6.22 0.21 2.37
CA SER A 94 6.66 1.60 2.26
C SER A 94 8.01 1.79 2.94
N GLY A 95 8.73 2.84 2.54
CA GLY A 95 9.97 3.22 3.23
C GLY A 95 9.67 3.64 4.67
N ILE A 96 10.44 3.11 5.62
CA ILE A 96 10.31 3.46 7.04
C ILE A 96 11.32 4.56 7.35
N THR A 97 10.85 5.66 7.94
CA THR A 97 11.71 6.71 8.48
C THR A 97 11.61 6.69 10.00
N ALA A 98 12.72 6.42 10.67
CA ALA A 98 12.78 6.49 12.13
C ALA A 98 13.05 7.94 12.57
N ASN A 99 12.11 8.52 13.32
CA ASN A 99 12.33 9.76 14.04
C ASN A 99 12.65 9.41 15.49
N LEU A 100 13.88 9.67 15.91
CA LEU A 100 14.35 9.30 17.24
C LEU A 100 14.06 10.37 18.31
N VAL A 101 13.75 11.60 17.88
CA VAL A 101 13.45 12.75 18.73
C VAL A 101 12.33 13.61 18.15
N GLN A 102 11.72 14.42 19.03
CA GLN A 102 10.73 15.43 18.68
C GLN A 102 11.32 16.36 17.60
N LEU A 103 10.61 16.52 16.47
CA LEU A 103 11.00 17.28 15.26
C LEU A 103 11.83 16.55 14.20
N GLY A 104 12.11 15.24 14.35
CA GLY A 104 12.65 14.42 13.25
C GLY A 104 14.09 14.73 12.85
N THR A 105 14.87 15.36 13.73
CA THR A 105 16.29 15.61 13.47
C THR A 105 17.10 14.33 13.70
N SER A 106 17.80 13.87 12.66
CA SER A 106 18.71 12.72 12.74
C SER A 106 20.06 13.05 13.40
N MET A 107 20.36 14.35 13.57
CA MET A 107 21.59 14.84 14.20
C MET A 107 21.26 15.54 15.52
N ILE A 108 21.91 15.10 16.59
CA ILE A 108 21.77 15.69 17.93
C ILE A 108 23.17 15.93 18.47
N THR A 109 23.51 17.19 18.72
CA THR A 109 24.74 17.55 19.43
C THR A 109 24.39 17.78 20.89
N ARG A 110 24.99 16.99 21.79
CA ARG A 110 24.78 17.08 23.24
C ARG A 110 26.10 17.43 23.94
N GLY A 111 26.02 18.29 24.96
CA GLY A 111 27.15 18.63 25.81
C GLY A 111 27.39 17.60 26.91
N ASP A 112 28.48 17.76 27.66
CA ASP A 112 28.82 16.87 28.78
C ASP A 112 27.72 16.91 29.87
N GLN A 113 27.44 15.76 30.50
CA GLN A 113 26.41 15.57 31.54
C GLN A 113 24.95 15.83 31.12
N GLN A 114 24.63 15.83 29.83
CA GLN A 114 23.24 15.92 29.37
C GLN A 114 22.68 14.55 28.97
N ASP A 115 21.56 14.17 29.59
CA ASP A 115 20.87 12.93 29.23
C ASP A 115 20.20 13.05 27.84
N LEU A 116 20.41 12.02 27.02
CA LEU A 116 19.72 11.84 25.74
C LEU A 116 18.63 10.78 25.91
N LYS A 117 17.36 11.22 25.84
CA LYS A 117 16.22 10.32 25.77
C LYS A 117 15.83 10.10 24.31
N LEU A 118 16.09 8.90 23.81
CA LEU A 118 15.53 8.45 22.53
C LEU A 118 14.12 7.92 22.79
N ASP A 119 13.16 8.35 21.98
CA ASP A 119 11.76 7.93 22.10
C ASP A 119 11.18 7.62 20.70
N PRO A 120 11.77 6.63 20.00
CA PRO A 120 11.33 6.30 18.65
C PRO A 120 9.88 5.85 18.60
N GLY A 121 9.34 5.30 19.69
CA GLY A 121 7.95 4.86 19.73
C GLY A 121 6.92 5.98 19.74
N THR A 122 7.29 7.16 20.24
CA THR A 122 6.43 8.34 20.18
C THR A 122 6.56 9.08 18.84
N PHE A 123 7.75 9.07 18.23
CA PHE A 123 8.06 9.95 17.11
C PHE A 123 8.16 9.26 15.74
N SER A 124 8.40 7.95 15.69
CA SER A 124 8.42 7.16 14.45
C SER A 124 7.03 6.66 14.11
N VAL A 125 6.69 6.67 12.83
CA VAL A 125 5.40 6.19 12.32
C VAL A 125 5.67 5.15 11.24
N ASN A 126 5.00 3.99 11.34
CA ASN A 126 4.95 3.05 10.23
C ASN A 126 3.92 3.56 9.22
N PRO A 127 4.31 4.01 8.01
CA PRO A 127 3.35 4.55 7.05
C PRO A 127 2.38 3.51 6.49
N ASP A 128 2.68 2.21 6.68
CA ASP A 128 1.78 1.13 6.28
C ASP A 128 0.78 0.75 7.37
N ASP A 129 0.95 1.20 8.62
CA ASP A 129 0.08 0.86 9.74
C ASP A 129 -0.53 2.11 10.37
N ASP A 130 -1.70 1.95 10.97
CA ASP A 130 -2.39 3.02 11.71
C ASP A 130 -1.92 3.05 13.17
N SER A 131 -1.19 2.03 13.62
CA SER A 131 -0.73 1.87 15.00
C SER A 131 0.77 1.60 15.08
N PHE A 132 1.42 2.23 16.07
CA PHE A 132 2.78 1.88 16.47
C PHE A 132 2.73 0.69 17.43
N ASP A 133 3.33 -0.44 17.04
CA ASP A 133 3.49 -1.58 17.93
C ASP A 133 4.70 -1.34 18.86
N ALA A 134 4.43 -0.97 20.11
CA ALA A 134 5.47 -0.77 21.12
C ALA A 134 6.06 -2.10 21.65
N THR A 135 5.49 -3.25 21.27
CA THR A 135 5.88 -4.57 21.78
C THR A 135 6.97 -5.26 20.97
N VAL A 136 7.36 -4.71 19.81
CA VAL A 136 8.59 -5.07 19.10
C VAL A 136 9.80 -4.58 19.90
N ASN A 137 10.05 -5.26 21.01
CA ASN A 137 11.20 -5.06 21.88
C ASN A 137 12.43 -5.61 21.17
N THR A 138 13.31 -4.73 20.70
CA THR A 138 14.65 -5.15 20.32
C THR A 138 15.32 -5.65 21.59
N SER A 139 15.77 -6.91 21.58
CA SER A 139 16.60 -7.43 22.66
C SER A 139 17.85 -6.56 22.73
N PHE A 140 17.91 -5.68 23.73
CA PHE A 140 19.09 -4.87 24.00
C PHE A 140 20.25 -5.83 24.29
N LEU A 141 21.13 -6.01 23.31
CA LEU A 141 22.43 -6.60 23.54
C LEU A 141 23.18 -5.64 24.46
N ASN A 142 23.35 -6.05 25.71
CA ASN A 142 24.20 -5.36 26.67
C ASN A 142 25.65 -5.40 26.18
N ILE A 143 26.04 -4.48 25.31
CA ILE A 143 27.44 -4.26 24.96
C ILE A 143 28.04 -3.45 26.12
N SER A 144 28.86 -4.11 26.93
CA SER A 144 29.58 -3.44 28.02
C SER A 144 30.48 -2.35 27.46
N LYS A 145 30.34 -1.14 27.99
CA LYS A 145 31.08 0.09 27.67
C LYS A 145 32.56 -0.17 27.37
N THR A 146 32.99 0.20 26.17
CA THR A 146 34.29 0.85 25.97
C THR A 146 34.04 2.06 25.08
N PHE A 147 34.45 3.25 25.57
CA PHE A 147 34.25 4.54 24.91
C PHE A 147 34.96 4.58 23.56
N LEU A 148 34.22 4.91 22.50
CA LEU A 148 34.67 5.69 21.34
C LEU A 148 33.40 6.25 20.68
N ASN A 149 33.18 7.56 20.88
CA ASN A 149 32.07 8.30 20.28
C ASN A 149 32.37 8.55 18.81
N PHE A 150 31.77 7.79 17.90
CA PHE A 150 31.26 8.24 16.60
C PHE A 150 30.21 7.22 16.15
N LEU A 151 28.97 7.65 15.95
CA LEU A 151 27.96 6.86 15.25
C LEU A 151 27.60 7.62 13.97
N GLU A 152 28.39 7.43 12.93
CA GLU A 152 27.92 7.66 11.57
C GLU A 152 27.15 6.42 11.13
N MET A 153 25.84 6.57 10.89
CA MET A 153 25.10 5.62 10.06
C MET A 153 24.89 6.30 8.71
N GLU A 154 25.66 5.88 7.71
CA GLU A 154 25.30 6.10 6.31
C GLU A 154 24.02 5.29 6.02
N ILE A 155 23.04 5.97 5.41
CA ILE A 155 21.84 5.38 4.81
C ILE A 155 22.13 5.09 3.35
#